data_AF-A0A6L8AEJ7-F1
#
_entry.id   AF-A0A6L8AEJ7-F1
#
_cell.length_a   1.000
_cell.length_b   1.000
_cell.length_c   1.000
_cell.angle_alpha   90.00
_cell.angle_beta   90.00
_cell.angle_gamma   90.00
#
_symmetry.space_group_name_H-M   'P 1'
#
loop_
_entity.id
_entity.type
_entity.pdbx_description
1 polymer ?
#
loop_
_entity_poly.entity_id
_entity_poly.type
_entity_poly.pdbx_seq_one_letter_code
_entity_poly.pdbx_strand_id
1 'polypeptide(L)'
;MPYPKITHHFDNFVVMETPTRDYAVGKMGMVRVSLEFYRHYKDEFDLVVLVLRSETGFFPNHWGPGVQGRMAVVRNTLQGTGTSRLNFGHAFGSDEKLKGVVQLASNFQILDGALLHEFMHLWYFNLEIFPTSVFGHWGFSSVGGRLGGFQRDELNSLGDGKYSAGYFQPQDGRRALPYGDLEMYLAGWIPASDVPDIWVAEDGEWLKKDLTEEELADCEIKEGPLAGTFKLDCTTELDTDGNRIFAASETSTWSMEQIIEKIGPRIPSVEDSQKEFRIAFILVTHGSEPVTEKDLKLTESFIERFTAKTPLENPFKVRLDDSSQVTVTFNNPWGRKGKPLNFWEATRGMATVEAGDLQSYRR
;
A
#
# COMPACT_ATOMS: atom_id res chain seq x y z
N MET A 1 -23.62 -4.88 23.14
CA MET A 1 -22.27 -5.24 23.63
C MET A 1 -21.28 -4.36 22.87
N PRO A 2 -20.50 -3.42 23.47
CA PRO A 2 -19.88 -2.40 22.62
C PRO A 2 -18.35 -2.51 22.46
N TYR A 3 -17.73 -3.66 22.74
CA TYR A 3 -16.29 -3.87 22.50
C TYR A 3 -16.06 -4.97 21.47
N PRO A 4 -15.02 -4.87 20.63
CA PRO A 4 -14.64 -5.94 19.74
C PRO A 4 -14.30 -7.20 20.54
N LYS A 5 -14.53 -8.36 19.94
CA LYS A 5 -14.23 -9.65 20.55
C LYS A 5 -13.50 -10.52 19.55
N ILE A 6 -12.42 -11.15 19.99
CA ILE A 6 -11.77 -12.20 19.20
C ILE A 6 -12.67 -13.45 19.24
N THR A 7 -13.08 -13.91 18.07
CA THR A 7 -13.98 -15.06 17.92
C THR A 7 -13.26 -16.31 17.42
N HIS A 8 -12.16 -16.15 16.69
CA HIS A 8 -11.34 -17.24 16.17
C HIS A 8 -9.86 -16.91 16.27
N HIS A 9 -9.06 -17.94 16.50
CA HIS A 9 -7.61 -17.86 16.54
C HIS A 9 -7.03 -18.85 15.55
N PHE A 10 -6.20 -18.37 14.64
CA PHE A 10 -5.40 -19.17 13.72
C PHE A 10 -3.92 -18.91 13.99
N ASP A 11 -3.05 -19.69 13.36
CA ASP A 11 -1.61 -19.54 13.55
C ASP A 11 -1.11 -18.20 13.03
N ASN A 12 -1.68 -17.70 11.92
CA ASN A 12 -1.22 -16.52 11.20
C ASN A 12 -2.18 -15.32 11.19
N PHE A 13 -3.40 -15.46 11.74
CA PHE A 13 -4.33 -14.34 11.91
C PHE A 13 -5.37 -14.64 13.00
N VAL A 14 -6.12 -13.59 13.37
CA VAL A 14 -7.28 -13.72 14.27
C VAL A 14 -8.52 -13.15 13.61
N VAL A 15 -9.69 -13.63 14.01
CA VAL A 15 -10.96 -13.01 13.64
C VAL A 15 -11.45 -12.16 14.80
N MET A 16 -11.70 -10.88 14.53
CA MET A 16 -12.24 -9.95 15.51
C MET A 16 -13.61 -9.44 15.06
N GLU A 17 -14.64 -9.81 15.81
CA GLU A 17 -16.00 -9.32 15.60
C GLU A 17 -16.17 -7.96 16.28
N THR A 18 -16.69 -6.98 15.55
CA THR A 18 -16.93 -5.62 16.02
C THR A 18 -18.43 -5.32 16.16
N PRO A 19 -18.82 -4.37 17.03
CA PRO A 19 -20.23 -4.05 17.25
C PRO A 19 -20.97 -3.53 16.00
N THR A 20 -20.27 -2.77 15.16
CA THR A 20 -20.80 -2.20 13.91
C THR A 20 -19.71 -2.15 12.85
N ARG A 21 -20.10 -2.12 11.57
CA ARG A 21 -19.18 -2.00 10.44
C ARG A 21 -18.24 -0.79 10.54
N ASP A 22 -18.77 0.37 10.95
CA ASP A 22 -17.99 1.61 11.07
C ASP A 22 -17.07 1.66 12.31
N TYR A 23 -17.19 0.68 13.22
CA TYR A 23 -16.37 0.65 14.43
C TYR A 23 -14.88 0.52 14.11
N ALA A 24 -14.54 -0.31 13.12
CA ALA A 24 -13.15 -0.56 12.74
C ALA A 24 -12.62 0.38 11.67
N VAL A 25 -13.47 1.20 11.05
CA VAL A 25 -13.10 2.07 9.93
C VAL A 25 -12.38 3.32 10.44
N GLY A 26 -11.31 3.75 9.76
CA GLY A 26 -10.63 5.01 10.10
C GLY A 26 -9.43 4.87 11.00
N LYS A 27 -8.73 6.00 11.19
CA LYS A 27 -7.66 6.10 12.18
C LYS A 27 -8.16 5.70 13.56
N MET A 28 -9.35 6.13 13.94
CA MET A 28 -9.96 5.75 15.23
C MET A 28 -10.35 4.27 15.28
N GLY A 29 -10.74 3.67 14.16
CA GLY A 29 -11.00 2.23 14.10
C GLY A 29 -9.73 1.39 14.23
N MET A 30 -8.64 1.80 13.55
CA MET A 30 -7.31 1.21 13.71
C MET A 30 -6.82 1.25 15.15
N VAL A 31 -6.99 2.39 15.84
CA VAL A 31 -6.69 2.52 17.28
C VAL A 31 -7.49 1.52 18.11
N ARG A 32 -8.82 1.49 17.95
CA ARG A 32 -9.71 0.66 18.77
C ARG A 32 -9.42 -0.84 18.63
N VAL A 33 -9.23 -1.30 17.40
CA VAL A 33 -8.97 -2.72 17.10
C VAL A 33 -7.55 -3.12 17.54
N SER A 34 -6.54 -2.29 17.30
CA SER A 34 -5.17 -2.55 17.77
C SER A 34 -5.11 -2.61 19.30
N LEU A 35 -5.76 -1.67 19.98
CA LEU A 35 -5.83 -1.65 21.44
C LEU A 35 -6.46 -2.94 21.99
N GLU A 36 -7.55 -3.39 21.37
CA GLU A 36 -8.19 -4.65 21.77
C GLU A 36 -7.28 -5.85 21.49
N PHE A 37 -6.60 -5.90 20.35
CA PHE A 37 -5.64 -6.96 20.03
C PHE A 37 -4.55 -7.09 21.12
N TYR A 38 -3.90 -5.99 21.49
CA TYR A 38 -2.80 -6.03 22.48
C TYR A 38 -3.24 -6.34 23.93
N ARG A 39 -4.55 -6.36 24.22
CA ARG A 39 -5.05 -6.92 25.50
C ARG A 39 -4.87 -8.43 25.57
N HIS A 40 -4.82 -9.12 24.44
CA HIS A 40 -4.73 -10.58 24.36
C HIS A 40 -3.38 -11.09 23.86
N TYR A 41 -2.55 -10.22 23.27
CA TYR A 41 -1.25 -10.59 22.68
C TYR A 41 -0.09 -9.76 23.24
N LYS A 42 1.10 -10.37 23.24
CA LYS A 42 2.37 -9.72 23.60
C LYS A 42 2.73 -8.60 22.62
N ASP A 43 3.48 -7.61 23.09
CA ASP A 43 3.96 -6.50 22.27
C ASP A 43 5.18 -6.93 21.46
N GLU A 44 4.95 -7.66 20.37
CA GLU A 44 6.02 -8.30 19.58
C GLU A 44 5.95 -7.99 18.07
N PHE A 45 4.95 -7.23 17.62
CA PHE A 45 4.67 -7.01 16.20
C PHE A 45 5.10 -5.62 15.72
N ASP A 46 5.78 -5.56 14.57
CA ASP A 46 6.13 -4.31 13.91
C ASP A 46 4.91 -3.67 13.25
N LEU A 47 3.99 -4.49 12.71
CA LEU A 47 2.75 -4.04 12.09
C LEU A 47 1.55 -4.84 12.58
N VAL A 48 0.39 -4.17 12.64
CA VAL A 48 -0.92 -4.82 12.73
C VAL A 48 -1.70 -4.49 11.46
N VAL A 49 -2.23 -5.50 10.79
CA VAL A 49 -3.00 -5.35 9.54
C VAL A 49 -4.46 -5.74 9.81
N LEU A 50 -5.34 -4.76 9.71
CA LEU A 50 -6.79 -4.92 9.79
C LEU A 50 -7.31 -5.18 8.38
N VAL A 51 -7.83 -6.37 8.17
CA VAL A 51 -8.48 -6.77 6.93
C VAL A 51 -9.98 -6.61 7.15
N LEU A 52 -10.55 -5.54 6.58
CA LEU A 52 -12.01 -5.38 6.55
C LEU A 52 -12.62 -6.36 5.56
N ARG A 53 -13.94 -6.52 5.62
CA ARG A 53 -14.70 -7.45 4.78
C ARG A 53 -15.73 -6.74 3.92
N SER A 54 -15.31 -5.77 3.12
CA SER A 54 -16.23 -5.12 2.17
C SER A 54 -16.44 -6.03 0.95
N GLU A 55 -17.65 -6.57 0.79
CA GLU A 55 -18.05 -7.34 -0.41
C GLU A 55 -18.08 -6.47 -1.69
N THR A 56 -18.21 -5.16 -1.53
CA THR A 56 -18.38 -4.21 -2.65
C THR A 56 -17.16 -3.33 -2.92
N GLY A 57 -16.08 -3.50 -2.14
CA GLY A 57 -14.90 -2.63 -2.24
C GLY A 57 -15.19 -1.14 -1.98
N PHE A 58 -16.40 -0.80 -1.50
CA PHE A 58 -16.86 0.56 -1.35
C PHE A 58 -16.88 0.95 0.14
N PHE A 59 -16.17 2.03 0.43
CA PHE A 59 -16.16 2.70 1.72
C PHE A 59 -17.46 3.53 1.87
N PRO A 60 -17.89 3.85 3.10
CA PRO A 60 -18.82 4.95 3.30
C PRO A 60 -18.27 6.22 2.63
N ASN A 61 -19.14 7.04 2.06
CA ASN A 61 -18.86 8.24 1.25
C ASN A 61 -17.91 9.30 1.88
N HIS A 62 -17.42 9.06 3.09
CA HIS A 62 -16.50 9.92 3.84
C HIS A 62 -15.01 9.68 3.48
N TRP A 63 -14.70 8.66 2.68
CA TRP A 63 -13.32 8.26 2.32
C TRP A 63 -12.88 8.66 0.92
N GLY A 64 -13.83 9.10 0.09
CA GLY A 64 -13.65 9.24 -1.35
C GLY A 64 -13.71 7.88 -2.08
N PRO A 65 -14.13 7.86 -3.35
CA PRO A 65 -14.10 6.64 -4.16
C PRO A 65 -12.65 6.17 -4.39
N GLY A 66 -12.38 4.87 -4.21
CA GLY A 66 -11.15 4.21 -4.70
C GLY A 66 -9.96 4.05 -3.73
N VAL A 67 -10.09 4.38 -2.44
CA VAL A 67 -9.06 4.04 -1.43
C VAL A 67 -8.97 2.51 -1.30
N GLN A 68 -7.76 1.92 -1.38
CA GLN A 68 -7.59 0.45 -1.27
C GLN A 68 -6.99 0.03 0.07
N GLY A 69 -6.19 0.89 0.67
CA GLY A 69 -5.67 0.72 2.01
C GLY A 69 -5.49 2.07 2.71
N ARG A 70 -5.06 2.02 3.97
CA ARG A 70 -4.54 3.17 4.69
C ARG A 70 -3.54 2.72 5.75
N MET A 71 -2.42 3.41 5.81
CA MET A 71 -1.47 3.33 6.91
C MET A 71 -1.78 4.40 7.98
N ALA A 72 -1.72 3.98 9.24
CA ALA A 72 -1.44 4.86 10.37
C ALA A 72 -0.04 4.54 10.91
N VAL A 73 0.90 5.48 10.69
CA VAL A 73 2.24 5.37 11.28
C VAL A 73 2.13 5.63 12.80
N VAL A 74 2.53 4.64 13.59
CA VAL A 74 2.43 4.63 15.05
C VAL A 74 3.73 5.03 15.71
N ARG A 75 4.87 4.60 15.16
CA ARG A 75 6.20 4.90 15.71
C ARG A 75 7.20 5.10 14.58
N ASN A 76 7.97 6.17 14.67
CA ASN A 76 9.11 6.43 13.80
C ASN A 76 10.31 6.86 14.64
N THR A 77 11.39 6.09 14.59
CA THR A 77 12.65 6.35 15.28
C THR A 77 13.79 6.66 14.30
N LEU A 78 13.50 6.66 13.00
CA LEU A 78 14.51 6.78 11.95
C LEU A 78 14.98 8.23 11.80
N GLN A 79 16.17 8.39 11.25
CA GLN A 79 16.71 9.67 10.78
C GLN A 79 17.01 9.54 9.30
N GLY A 80 17.12 10.66 8.58
CA GLY A 80 17.40 10.61 7.13
C GLY A 80 16.26 10.07 6.30
N THR A 81 15.06 9.94 6.89
CA THR A 81 13.83 9.61 6.18
C THR A 81 12.95 10.85 6.02
N GLY A 82 13.47 12.04 6.34
CA GLY A 82 12.82 13.36 6.34
C GLY A 82 11.48 13.46 7.08
N THR A 83 11.10 12.43 7.83
CA THR A 83 9.90 12.37 8.66
C THR A 83 10.24 12.70 10.11
N SER A 84 9.35 13.40 10.81
CA SER A 84 9.51 13.64 12.23
C SER A 84 9.50 12.33 13.02
N ARG A 85 10.33 12.26 14.05
CA ARG A 85 10.24 11.19 15.05
C ARG A 85 8.89 11.30 15.77
N LEU A 86 8.24 10.17 15.97
CA LEU A 86 6.94 10.10 16.64
C LEU A 86 6.79 8.80 17.40
N ASN A 87 5.97 8.82 18.44
CA ASN A 87 5.60 7.63 19.18
C ASN A 87 4.18 7.77 19.74
N PHE A 88 3.23 7.11 19.08
CA PHE A 88 1.84 6.95 19.51
C PHE A 88 1.56 5.54 20.02
N GLY A 89 2.59 4.72 20.25
CA GLY A 89 2.46 3.30 20.55
C GLY A 89 1.48 2.99 21.68
N HIS A 90 1.55 3.74 22.78
CA HIS A 90 0.64 3.60 23.92
C HIS A 90 -0.84 3.71 23.52
N ALA A 91 -1.19 4.64 22.61
CA ALA A 91 -2.56 4.81 22.14
C ALA A 91 -3.08 3.60 21.35
N PHE A 92 -2.17 2.82 20.75
CA PHE A 92 -2.49 1.61 19.98
C PHE A 92 -2.31 0.31 20.79
N GLY A 93 -1.92 0.40 22.06
CA GLY A 93 -1.69 -0.75 22.93
C GLY A 93 -0.29 -1.36 22.86
N SER A 94 0.68 -0.69 22.23
CA SER A 94 2.05 -1.17 22.05
C SER A 94 3.08 -0.13 22.52
N ASP A 95 3.58 -0.29 23.74
CA ASP A 95 4.51 0.67 24.33
C ASP A 95 5.91 0.63 23.69
N GLU A 96 6.25 -0.44 22.97
CA GLU A 96 7.62 -0.64 22.47
C GLU A 96 7.74 -0.93 20.96
N LYS A 97 6.97 -1.86 20.38
CA LYS A 97 7.31 -2.44 19.06
C LYS A 97 6.59 -1.85 17.86
N LEU A 98 5.28 -1.60 17.97
CA LEU A 98 4.42 -1.29 16.83
C LEU A 98 4.87 -0.03 16.08
N LYS A 99 5.11 -0.19 14.78
CA LYS A 99 5.53 0.86 13.85
C LYS A 99 4.37 1.43 13.08
N GLY A 100 3.40 0.59 12.72
CA GLY A 100 2.23 1.02 11.96
C GLY A 100 1.03 0.09 12.08
N VAL A 101 -0.15 0.64 11.84
CA VAL A 101 -1.37 -0.14 11.64
C VAL A 101 -1.87 0.11 10.22
N VAL A 102 -2.08 -0.97 9.47
CA VAL A 102 -2.64 -0.92 8.11
C VAL A 102 -4.10 -1.32 8.18
N GLN A 103 -4.94 -0.62 7.44
CA GLN A 103 -6.32 -1.00 7.18
C GLN A 103 -6.49 -1.30 5.70
N LEU A 104 -6.98 -2.50 5.37
CA LEU A 104 -7.35 -2.93 4.03
C LEU A 104 -8.87 -3.07 3.95
N ALA A 105 -9.46 -2.74 2.80
CA ALA A 105 -10.90 -2.85 2.57
C ALA A 105 -11.39 -4.31 2.40
N SER A 106 -10.53 -5.20 1.93
CA SER A 106 -10.81 -6.62 1.71
C SER A 106 -9.56 -7.49 1.85
N ASN A 107 -9.74 -8.81 2.00
CA ASN A 107 -8.64 -9.78 2.00
C ASN A 107 -7.86 -9.80 0.68
N PHE A 108 -8.50 -9.53 -0.46
CA PHE A 108 -7.85 -9.46 -1.76
C PHE A 108 -6.67 -8.48 -1.80
N GLN A 109 -6.75 -7.40 -1.01
CA GLN A 109 -5.74 -6.35 -0.94
C GLN A 109 -4.46 -6.72 -0.18
N ILE A 110 -4.45 -7.89 0.47
CA ILE A 110 -3.23 -8.48 1.02
C ILE A 110 -2.22 -8.75 -0.11
N LEU A 111 -2.71 -9.15 -1.30
CA LEU A 111 -1.87 -9.54 -2.43
C LEU A 111 -1.96 -8.63 -3.66
N ASP A 112 -2.98 -7.78 -3.79
CA ASP A 112 -3.16 -6.98 -5.01
C ASP A 112 -2.20 -5.79 -5.17
N GLY A 113 -1.33 -5.59 -4.18
CA GLY A 113 -0.33 -4.52 -4.10
C GLY A 113 -0.65 -3.43 -3.09
N ALA A 114 -1.90 -3.34 -2.60
CA ALA A 114 -2.29 -2.32 -1.62
C ALA A 114 -1.51 -2.44 -0.31
N LEU A 115 -1.37 -3.66 0.24
CA LEU A 115 -0.58 -3.83 1.47
C LEU A 115 0.88 -3.41 1.29
N LEU A 116 1.52 -3.72 0.16
CA LEU A 116 2.90 -3.28 -0.13
C LEU A 116 3.02 -1.76 -0.21
N HIS A 117 2.03 -1.12 -0.83
CA HIS A 117 1.93 0.34 -0.91
C HIS A 117 1.85 0.96 0.48
N GLU A 118 0.89 0.51 1.30
CA GLU A 118 0.71 1.02 2.65
C GLU A 118 1.94 0.75 3.54
N PHE A 119 2.60 -0.39 3.37
CA PHE A 119 3.84 -0.71 4.10
C PHE A 119 4.92 0.34 3.84
N MET A 120 5.05 0.84 2.60
CA MET A 120 6.08 1.82 2.24
C MET A 120 5.94 3.14 2.99
N HIS A 121 4.73 3.48 3.41
CA HIS A 121 4.49 4.67 4.23
C HIS A 121 5.18 4.61 5.60
N LEU A 122 5.69 3.47 6.07
CA LEU A 122 6.56 3.46 7.27
C LEU A 122 7.79 4.35 7.12
N TRP A 123 8.35 4.45 5.92
CA TRP A 123 9.55 5.24 5.65
C TRP A 123 9.23 6.57 4.95
N TYR A 124 8.06 6.70 4.32
CA TYR A 124 7.68 7.90 3.57
C TYR A 124 6.16 8.20 3.66
N PHE A 125 5.72 9.02 4.63
CA PHE A 125 4.27 9.29 4.82
C PHE A 125 3.86 10.77 4.88
N ASN A 126 4.80 11.72 4.97
CA ASN A 126 4.45 13.13 5.11
C ASN A 126 5.59 14.07 4.70
N LEU A 127 6.18 13.77 3.55
CA LEU A 127 7.41 14.41 3.11
C LEU A 127 7.26 15.15 1.79
N GLU A 128 8.02 16.23 1.69
CA GLU A 128 8.27 17.00 0.48
C GLU A 128 9.79 16.99 0.20
N ILE A 129 10.35 15.79 -0.07
CA ILE A 129 11.74 15.70 -0.57
C ILE A 129 11.81 16.49 -1.87
N PHE A 130 10.85 16.24 -2.75
CA PHE A 130 10.67 16.96 -4.01
C PHE A 130 9.44 17.87 -3.92
N PRO A 131 9.48 19.06 -4.55
CA PRO A 131 8.34 19.99 -4.61
C PRO A 131 7.02 19.41 -5.11
N THR A 132 7.06 18.38 -5.96
CA THR A 132 5.85 17.69 -6.44
C THR A 132 5.36 16.56 -5.57
N SER A 133 6.02 16.28 -4.46
CA SER A 133 5.58 15.24 -3.53
C SER A 133 4.26 15.64 -2.89
N VAL A 134 3.31 14.72 -2.84
CA VAL A 134 1.96 15.01 -2.30
C VAL A 134 1.57 13.89 -1.35
N PHE A 135 1.35 14.24 -0.08
CA PHE A 135 0.85 13.31 0.96
C PHE A 135 1.58 11.95 1.00
N GLY A 136 2.92 11.98 0.99
CA GLY A 136 3.72 10.74 1.01
C GLY A 136 3.71 9.98 -0.32
N HIS A 137 3.48 10.65 -1.44
CA HIS A 137 3.64 10.11 -2.79
C HIS A 137 4.70 10.88 -3.56
N TRP A 138 5.31 10.22 -4.56
CA TRP A 138 6.47 10.75 -5.28
C TRP A 138 6.14 11.82 -6.34
N GLY A 139 4.86 12.05 -6.63
CA GLY A 139 4.44 13.11 -7.56
C GLY A 139 4.98 12.93 -8.98
N PHE A 140 5.37 14.04 -9.61
CA PHE A 140 5.97 14.07 -10.95
C PHE A 140 7.48 13.86 -10.87
N SER A 141 7.90 12.69 -10.38
CA SER A 141 9.31 12.32 -10.28
C SER A 141 9.59 10.91 -10.78
N SER A 142 10.85 10.66 -11.12
CA SER A 142 11.31 9.37 -11.65
C SER A 142 11.63 8.33 -10.57
N VAL A 143 11.06 8.45 -9.35
CA VAL A 143 11.26 7.44 -8.30
C VAL A 143 10.63 6.11 -8.70
N GLY A 144 9.47 6.14 -9.38
CA GLY A 144 8.86 4.98 -10.03
C GLY A 144 8.52 3.80 -9.12
N GLY A 145 8.33 4.05 -7.82
CA GLY A 145 8.20 3.02 -6.80
C GLY A 145 6.75 2.69 -6.43
N ARG A 146 6.55 2.08 -5.26
CA ARG A 146 5.22 1.73 -4.74
C ARG A 146 4.38 2.95 -4.39
N LEU A 147 4.98 4.07 -4.02
CA LEU A 147 4.29 5.32 -3.69
C LEU A 147 4.14 6.26 -4.92
N GLY A 148 4.33 5.73 -6.13
CA GLY A 148 4.10 6.46 -7.37
C GLY A 148 5.36 7.02 -8.00
N GLY A 149 5.18 8.09 -8.78
CA GLY A 149 6.17 8.54 -9.76
C GLY A 149 6.26 7.55 -10.93
N PHE A 150 7.16 7.83 -11.87
CA PHE A 150 7.32 7.06 -13.11
C PHE A 150 8.70 6.44 -13.24
N GLN A 151 8.79 5.43 -14.11
CA GLN A 151 10.07 4.83 -14.47
C GLN A 151 10.81 5.77 -15.42
N ARG A 152 12.09 6.03 -15.15
CA ARG A 152 12.85 7.07 -15.88
C ARG A 152 12.98 6.79 -17.38
N ASP A 153 13.03 5.52 -17.76
CA ASP A 153 13.11 5.02 -19.14
C ASP A 153 11.77 5.09 -19.89
N GLU A 154 10.67 5.31 -19.18
CA GLU A 154 9.34 5.55 -19.75
C GLU A 154 9.04 7.04 -19.98
N LEU A 155 9.93 7.95 -19.55
CA LEU A 155 9.75 9.38 -19.73
C LEU A 155 10.08 9.81 -21.16
N ASN A 156 9.06 10.30 -21.86
CA ASN A 156 9.17 10.88 -23.19
C ASN A 156 9.01 12.40 -23.12
N SER A 157 9.91 13.13 -23.78
CA SER A 157 9.72 14.56 -24.04
C SER A 157 8.92 14.73 -25.32
N LEU A 158 7.85 15.54 -25.25
CA LEU A 158 6.99 15.87 -26.38
C LEU A 158 7.30 17.25 -26.97
N GLY A 159 8.31 17.95 -26.43
CA GLY A 159 8.62 19.34 -26.76
C GLY A 159 7.79 20.35 -25.95
N ASP A 160 8.19 21.62 -25.98
CA ASP A 160 7.47 22.75 -25.37
C ASP A 160 7.07 22.56 -23.89
N GLY A 161 7.96 21.94 -23.09
CA GLY A 161 7.72 21.67 -21.67
C GLY A 161 6.68 20.58 -21.39
N LYS A 162 6.33 19.77 -22.40
CA LYS A 162 5.38 18.65 -22.28
C LYS A 162 6.10 17.31 -22.24
N TYR A 163 5.55 16.41 -21.44
CA TYR A 163 6.10 15.09 -21.19
C TYR A 163 4.97 14.06 -21.11
N SER A 164 5.28 12.83 -21.48
CA SER A 164 4.46 11.67 -21.11
C SER A 164 5.33 10.65 -20.40
N ALA A 165 4.75 9.93 -19.45
CA ALA A 165 5.37 8.75 -18.87
C ALA A 165 4.28 7.77 -18.44
N GLY A 166 4.66 6.52 -18.22
CA GLY A 166 3.73 5.45 -17.89
C GLY A 166 3.09 5.60 -16.50
N TYR A 167 3.52 4.76 -15.57
CA TYR A 167 2.92 4.72 -14.22
C TYR A 167 3.25 5.98 -13.42
N PHE A 168 2.30 6.50 -12.63
CA PHE A 168 2.52 7.59 -11.66
C PHE A 168 1.95 7.30 -10.29
N GLN A 169 0.90 6.48 -10.18
CA GLN A 169 0.19 6.20 -8.93
C GLN A 169 -0.44 4.79 -8.96
N PRO A 170 -0.74 4.19 -7.79
CA PRO A 170 -1.40 2.88 -7.70
C PRO A 170 -2.72 2.76 -8.49
N GLN A 171 -3.41 3.88 -8.72
CA GLN A 171 -4.63 3.97 -9.52
C GLN A 171 -4.39 3.60 -10.99
N ASP A 172 -3.20 3.91 -11.52
CA ASP A 172 -2.76 3.58 -12.89
C ASP A 172 -2.47 2.09 -13.07
N GLY A 173 -2.43 1.38 -11.94
CA GLY A 173 -2.70 -0.03 -11.94
C GLY A 173 -1.57 -0.94 -12.34
N ARG A 174 -0.31 -0.49 -12.21
CA ARG A 174 0.82 -1.43 -12.21
C ARG A 174 0.93 -2.11 -10.85
N ARG A 175 0.63 -3.41 -10.80
CA ARG A 175 0.70 -4.24 -9.58
C ARG A 175 2.07 -4.87 -9.36
N ALA A 176 2.83 -5.02 -10.44
CA ALA A 176 4.10 -5.75 -10.50
C ALA A 176 5.35 -4.92 -10.18
N LEU A 177 5.21 -3.71 -9.63
CA LEU A 177 6.36 -2.85 -9.37
C LEU A 177 7.05 -3.26 -8.08
N PRO A 178 8.36 -3.59 -8.06
CA PRO A 178 9.09 -3.65 -6.79
C PRO A 178 9.13 -2.25 -6.14
N TYR A 179 9.65 -2.16 -4.93
CA TYR A 179 10.01 -0.86 -4.37
C TYR A 179 11.06 -0.18 -5.27
N GLY A 180 10.92 1.13 -5.44
CA GLY A 180 11.88 1.96 -6.18
C GLY A 180 13.20 2.10 -5.42
N ASP A 181 14.29 2.45 -6.08
CA ASP A 181 15.62 2.46 -5.42
C ASP A 181 15.69 3.49 -4.28
N LEU A 182 15.09 4.68 -4.44
CA LEU A 182 14.99 5.64 -3.33
C LEU A 182 14.16 5.09 -2.16
N GLU A 183 13.08 4.35 -2.44
CA GLU A 183 12.27 3.69 -1.41
C GLU A 183 13.08 2.63 -0.66
N MET A 184 13.86 1.82 -1.39
CA MET A 184 14.76 0.82 -0.83
C MET A 184 15.87 1.45 0.03
N TYR A 185 16.42 2.61 -0.37
CA TYR A 185 17.38 3.36 0.44
C TYR A 185 16.75 3.88 1.73
N LEU A 186 15.56 4.48 1.66
CA LEU A 186 14.84 4.97 2.85
C LEU A 186 14.53 3.83 3.83
N ALA A 187 14.17 2.65 3.29
CA ALA A 187 14.00 1.42 4.06
C ALA A 187 15.31 0.85 4.63
N GLY A 188 16.47 1.31 4.13
CA GLY A 188 17.80 0.84 4.50
C GLY A 188 18.14 -0.54 3.97
N TRP A 189 17.71 -0.83 2.75
CA TRP A 189 17.97 -2.11 2.11
C TRP A 189 19.03 -2.02 1.01
N ILE A 190 19.31 -0.81 0.50
CA ILE A 190 20.41 -0.53 -0.43
C ILE A 190 21.19 0.71 0.01
N PRO A 191 22.49 0.82 -0.35
CA PRO A 191 23.28 2.02 -0.11
C PRO A 191 22.86 3.17 -1.06
N ALA A 192 23.22 4.40 -0.70
CA ALA A 192 22.95 5.58 -1.53
C ALA A 192 23.59 5.49 -2.93
N SER A 193 24.73 4.81 -3.07
CA SER A 193 25.41 4.60 -4.35
C SER A 193 24.61 3.83 -5.38
N ASP A 194 23.60 3.08 -4.93
CA ASP A 194 22.78 2.22 -5.78
C ASP A 194 21.47 2.91 -6.20
N VAL A 195 21.25 4.15 -5.75
CA VAL A 195 20.10 4.95 -6.14
C VAL A 195 20.51 5.87 -7.30
N PRO A 196 19.88 5.75 -8.48
CA PRO A 196 20.14 6.66 -9.58
C PRO A 196 19.64 8.07 -9.26
N ASP A 197 20.16 9.07 -10.00
CA ASP A 197 19.66 10.43 -9.89
C ASP A 197 18.15 10.50 -10.20
N ILE A 198 17.43 11.29 -9.41
CA ILE A 198 15.98 11.43 -9.53
C ILE A 198 15.65 12.65 -10.37
N TRP A 199 14.99 12.43 -11.50
CA TRP A 199 14.44 13.51 -12.31
C TRP A 199 13.09 13.96 -11.73
N VAL A 200 12.86 15.27 -11.66
CA VAL A 200 11.64 15.87 -11.12
C VAL A 200 11.15 16.96 -12.07
N ALA A 201 9.85 16.97 -12.36
CA ALA A 201 9.16 18.11 -12.97
C ALA A 201 8.64 18.99 -11.85
N GLU A 202 9.28 20.12 -11.55
CA GLU A 202 9.11 20.87 -10.28
C GLU A 202 7.69 21.40 -10.07
N ASP A 203 7.02 21.77 -11.17
CA ASP A 203 5.67 22.32 -11.22
C ASP A 203 4.75 21.47 -12.11
N GLY A 204 5.00 20.16 -12.14
CA GLY A 204 4.28 19.20 -12.96
C GLY A 204 2.76 19.30 -12.82
N GLU A 205 2.05 19.40 -13.94
CA GLU A 205 0.59 19.43 -14.00
C GLU A 205 0.07 18.56 -15.14
N TRP A 206 -0.98 17.77 -14.88
CA TRP A 206 -1.66 16.98 -15.92
C TRP A 206 -2.32 17.87 -16.95
N LEU A 207 -2.01 17.66 -18.23
CA LEU A 207 -2.70 18.37 -19.31
C LEU A 207 -4.13 17.83 -19.45
N LYS A 208 -5.09 18.75 -19.51
CA LYS A 208 -6.51 18.42 -19.64
C LYS A 208 -6.96 18.55 -21.07
N LYS A 209 -7.69 17.54 -21.55
CA LYS A 209 -8.44 17.61 -22.79
C LYS A 209 -9.48 18.71 -22.69
N ASP A 210 -9.64 19.45 -23.78
CA ASP A 210 -10.77 20.33 -23.98
C ASP A 210 -11.99 19.47 -24.34
N LEU A 211 -12.82 19.19 -23.35
CA LEU A 211 -14.02 18.35 -23.47
C LEU A 211 -15.27 19.22 -23.28
N THR A 212 -16.28 18.98 -24.10
CA THR A 212 -17.61 19.55 -23.92
C THR A 212 -18.28 19.03 -22.64
N GLU A 213 -19.30 19.73 -22.15
CA GLU A 213 -20.09 19.27 -20.99
C GLU A 213 -20.71 17.88 -21.22
N GLU A 214 -21.10 17.59 -22.46
CA GLU A 214 -21.63 16.28 -22.87
C GLU A 214 -20.55 15.19 -22.78
N GLU A 215 -19.34 15.43 -23.31
CA GLU A 215 -18.22 14.49 -23.23
C GLU A 215 -17.73 14.26 -21.79
N LEU A 216 -17.78 15.29 -20.93
CA LEU A 216 -17.45 15.18 -19.50
C LEU A 216 -18.48 14.37 -18.72
N ALA A 217 -19.75 14.42 -19.14
CA ALA A 217 -20.84 13.62 -18.59
C ALA A 217 -20.73 12.16 -19.08
N ASP A 218 -20.32 11.96 -20.33
CA ASP A 218 -20.11 10.66 -20.97
C ASP A 218 -18.78 9.99 -20.63
N CYS A 219 -17.91 10.64 -19.85
CA CYS A 219 -16.76 10.00 -19.23
C CYS A 219 -17.20 8.81 -18.38
N GLU A 220 -17.26 7.64 -19.03
CA GLU A 220 -18.02 6.49 -18.60
C GLU A 220 -17.72 6.14 -17.15
N ILE A 221 -18.77 6.22 -16.35
CA ILE A 221 -18.90 5.38 -15.17
C ILE A 221 -18.85 3.93 -15.66
N LYS A 222 -17.73 3.24 -15.49
CA LYS A 222 -17.70 1.79 -15.70
C LYS A 222 -18.16 1.11 -14.43
N GLU A 223 -19.25 0.34 -14.53
CA GLU A 223 -19.59 -0.63 -13.50
C GLU A 223 -18.46 -1.65 -13.40
N GLY A 224 -17.82 -1.68 -12.25
CA GLY A 224 -16.84 -2.70 -11.94
C GLY A 224 -17.46 -4.04 -11.62
N PRO A 225 -16.72 -5.14 -11.83
CA PRO A 225 -17.18 -6.49 -11.49
C PRO A 225 -17.40 -6.69 -9.97
N LEU A 226 -17.16 -5.67 -9.14
CA LEU A 226 -17.39 -5.64 -7.69
C LEU A 226 -18.46 -4.62 -7.26
N ALA A 227 -19.43 -4.30 -8.12
CA ALA A 227 -20.57 -3.43 -7.82
C ALA A 227 -20.20 -2.00 -7.38
N GLY A 228 -19.22 -1.40 -8.06
CA GLY A 228 -18.82 0.00 -7.87
C GLY A 228 -18.69 0.73 -9.20
N THR A 229 -19.16 1.97 -9.25
CA THR A 229 -18.99 2.88 -10.36
C THR A 229 -17.68 3.64 -10.19
N PHE A 230 -16.72 3.44 -11.11
CA PHE A 230 -15.47 4.19 -11.11
C PHE A 230 -15.46 5.13 -12.32
N LYS A 231 -15.22 6.42 -12.07
CA LYS A 231 -14.96 7.37 -13.15
C LYS A 231 -13.49 7.19 -13.56
N LEU A 232 -13.27 6.56 -14.71
CA LEU A 232 -11.94 6.53 -15.32
C LEU A 232 -11.54 7.97 -15.62
N ASP A 233 -10.28 8.36 -15.35
CA ASP A 233 -9.80 9.68 -15.74
C ASP A 233 -9.71 9.77 -17.27
N CYS A 234 -10.80 10.24 -17.87
CA CYS A 234 -10.94 10.54 -19.30
C CYS A 234 -10.41 11.94 -19.65
N THR A 235 -10.22 12.79 -18.64
CA THR A 235 -10.01 14.24 -18.79
C THR A 235 -8.57 14.58 -19.10
N THR A 236 -7.65 13.70 -18.78
CA THR A 236 -6.22 13.92 -19.01
C THR A 236 -5.85 13.55 -20.45
N GLU A 237 -5.06 14.40 -21.11
CA GLU A 237 -4.51 14.15 -22.44
C GLU A 237 -3.63 12.90 -22.44
N LEU A 238 -3.62 12.16 -23.54
CA LEU A 238 -2.84 10.94 -23.71
C LEU A 238 -1.93 11.05 -24.93
N ASP A 239 -0.74 10.45 -24.87
CA ASP A 239 0.13 10.26 -26.02
C ASP A 239 -0.37 9.12 -26.93
N THR A 240 0.36 8.83 -28.00
CA THR A 240 0.01 7.78 -28.97
C THR A 240 0.01 6.37 -28.39
N ASP A 241 0.70 6.15 -27.26
CA ASP A 241 0.78 4.88 -26.56
C ASP A 241 -0.25 4.78 -25.42
N GLY A 242 -1.06 5.82 -25.23
CA GLY A 242 -2.08 5.91 -24.20
C GLY A 242 -1.56 6.31 -22.82
N ASN A 243 -0.33 6.84 -22.72
CA ASN A 243 0.21 7.37 -21.47
C ASN A 243 -0.29 8.80 -21.25
N ARG A 244 -0.51 9.18 -19.99
CA ARG A 244 -0.96 10.53 -19.66
C ARG A 244 0.13 11.57 -19.92
N ILE A 245 -0.28 12.72 -20.40
CA ILE A 245 0.59 13.87 -20.69
C ILE A 245 0.51 14.87 -19.55
N PHE A 246 1.67 15.37 -19.14
CA PHE A 246 1.82 16.45 -18.17
C PHE A 246 2.75 17.53 -18.72
N ALA A 247 2.58 18.77 -18.23
CA ALA A 247 3.48 19.88 -18.51
C ALA A 247 4.30 20.21 -17.26
N ALA A 248 5.48 20.77 -17.48
CA ALA A 248 6.33 21.37 -16.45
C ALA A 248 7.09 22.54 -17.06
N SER A 249 7.15 23.68 -16.36
CA SER A 249 7.97 24.81 -16.79
C SER A 249 9.43 24.65 -16.35
N GLU A 250 9.68 23.88 -15.29
CA GLU A 250 11.01 23.59 -14.77
C GLU A 250 11.20 22.10 -14.47
N THR A 251 12.41 21.61 -14.74
CA THR A 251 12.81 20.25 -14.41
C THR A 251 14.14 20.26 -13.69
N SER A 252 14.29 19.41 -12.69
CA SER A 252 15.54 19.24 -11.96
C SER A 252 15.98 17.78 -11.94
N THR A 253 17.21 17.57 -11.51
CA THR A 253 17.78 16.25 -11.29
C THR A 253 18.48 16.27 -9.94
N TRP A 254 18.10 15.34 -9.07
CA TRP A 254 18.53 15.27 -7.68
C TRP A 254 19.45 14.07 -7.49
N SER A 255 20.70 14.33 -7.12
CA SER A 255 21.62 13.27 -6.70
C SER A 255 21.34 12.84 -5.27
N MET A 256 21.86 11.68 -4.88
CA MET A 256 21.76 11.22 -3.49
C MET A 256 22.51 12.13 -2.52
N GLU A 257 23.61 12.78 -2.92
CA GLU A 257 24.29 13.77 -2.08
C GLU A 257 23.35 14.93 -1.73
N GLN A 258 22.60 15.47 -2.70
CA GLN A 258 21.65 16.56 -2.47
C GLN A 258 20.46 16.10 -1.61
N ILE A 259 19.97 14.89 -1.83
CA ILE A 259 18.90 14.32 -1.00
C ILE A 259 19.38 14.16 0.44
N ILE A 260 20.58 13.60 0.66
CA ILE A 260 21.18 13.42 1.99
C ILE A 260 21.48 14.77 2.65
N GLU A 261 21.95 15.77 1.91
CA GLU A 261 22.14 17.12 2.43
C GLU A 261 20.82 17.71 2.94
N LYS A 262 19.72 17.46 2.23
CA LYS A 262 18.38 17.95 2.59
C LYS A 262 17.76 17.25 3.79
N ILE A 263 17.79 15.90 3.84
CA ILE A 263 17.05 15.13 4.85
C ILE A 263 17.93 14.47 5.92
N GLY A 264 19.25 14.55 5.76
CA GLY A 264 20.24 13.83 6.56
C GLY A 264 20.49 12.41 6.04
N PRO A 265 21.58 11.76 6.48
CA PRO A 265 21.87 10.37 6.15
C PRO A 265 20.86 9.44 6.84
N ARG A 266 20.51 8.33 6.17
CA ARG A 266 19.61 7.33 6.75
C ARG A 266 20.27 6.65 7.95
N ILE A 267 19.63 6.74 9.13
CA ILE A 267 20.07 6.02 10.35
C ILE A 267 18.95 5.13 10.90
N PRO A 268 19.22 3.87 11.30
CA PRO A 268 20.46 3.10 11.02
C PRO A 268 20.78 2.99 9.52
N SER A 269 22.05 2.78 9.18
CA SER A 269 22.50 2.57 7.80
C SER A 269 22.03 1.21 7.26
N VAL A 270 22.34 0.91 5.99
CA VAL A 270 21.92 -0.35 5.34
C VAL A 270 22.39 -1.61 6.09
N GLU A 271 23.56 -1.54 6.74
CA GLU A 271 24.15 -2.62 7.53
C GLU A 271 23.26 -3.00 8.73
N ASP A 272 22.85 -1.99 9.50
CA ASP A 272 22.14 -2.17 10.77
C ASP A 272 20.61 -2.08 10.64
N SER A 273 20.11 -1.85 9.44
CA SER A 273 18.68 -1.72 9.19
C SER A 273 17.94 -3.04 9.30
N GLN A 274 16.72 -2.95 9.85
CA GLN A 274 15.81 -4.08 9.98
C GLN A 274 15.44 -4.65 8.60
N LYS A 275 15.57 -5.97 8.47
CA LYS A 275 15.22 -6.73 7.26
C LYS A 275 14.19 -7.83 7.54
N GLU A 276 13.81 -8.01 8.79
CA GLU A 276 12.85 -9.02 9.23
C GLU A 276 11.77 -8.31 10.04
N PHE A 277 10.50 -8.47 9.62
CA PHE A 277 9.36 -7.78 10.21
C PHE A 277 8.33 -8.79 10.68
N ARG A 278 7.69 -8.52 11.82
CA ARG A 278 6.57 -9.30 12.33
C ARG A 278 5.26 -8.58 12.12
N ILE A 279 4.29 -9.27 11.56
CA ILE A 279 2.98 -8.72 11.23
C ILE A 279 1.89 -9.55 11.90
N ALA A 280 0.99 -8.91 12.64
CA ALA A 280 -0.26 -9.55 13.05
C ALA A 280 -1.37 -9.21 12.06
N PHE A 281 -2.09 -10.21 11.56
CA PHE A 281 -3.28 -10.01 10.75
C PHE A 281 -4.56 -10.19 11.57
N ILE A 282 -5.51 -9.28 11.39
CA ILE A 282 -6.81 -9.28 12.03
C ILE A 282 -7.88 -9.21 10.94
N LEU A 283 -8.60 -10.30 10.74
CA LEU A 283 -9.80 -10.31 9.91
C LEU A 283 -10.95 -9.72 10.74
N VAL A 284 -11.43 -8.55 10.33
CA VAL A 284 -12.48 -7.82 11.04
C VAL A 284 -13.84 -8.17 10.47
N THR A 285 -14.76 -8.56 11.33
CA THR A 285 -16.17 -8.82 10.99
C THR A 285 -17.12 -8.00 11.87
N HIS A 286 -18.42 -8.07 11.59
CA HIS A 286 -19.45 -7.52 12.46
C HIS A 286 -20.63 -8.49 12.54
N GLY A 287 -21.40 -8.45 13.63
CA GLY A 287 -22.40 -9.47 13.96
C GLY A 287 -23.52 -9.68 12.92
N SER A 288 -23.77 -8.72 12.02
CA SER A 288 -24.72 -8.89 10.90
C SER A 288 -24.10 -9.54 9.66
N GLU A 289 -22.80 -9.81 9.67
CA GLU A 289 -21.98 -10.29 8.56
C GLU A 289 -20.95 -11.32 9.10
N PRO A 290 -21.42 -12.54 9.44
CA PRO A 290 -20.55 -13.56 10.03
C PRO A 290 -19.51 -14.05 9.02
N VAL A 291 -18.30 -14.35 9.51
CA VAL A 291 -17.20 -14.89 8.70
C VAL A 291 -17.58 -16.23 8.06
N THR A 292 -17.24 -16.42 6.79
CA THR A 292 -17.46 -17.69 6.08
C THR A 292 -16.17 -18.50 6.01
N GLU A 293 -16.28 -19.83 5.83
CA GLU A 293 -15.10 -20.70 5.62
C GLU A 293 -14.26 -20.24 4.42
N LYS A 294 -14.93 -19.75 3.36
CA LYS A 294 -14.27 -19.18 2.20
C LYS A 294 -13.43 -17.94 2.57
N ASP A 295 -13.94 -17.06 3.42
CA ASP A 295 -13.20 -15.87 3.87
C ASP A 295 -11.94 -16.27 4.64
N LEU A 296 -12.08 -17.25 5.54
CA LEU A 296 -10.98 -17.78 6.34
C LEU A 296 -9.88 -18.38 5.45
N LYS A 297 -10.26 -19.28 4.53
CA LYS A 297 -9.33 -19.97 3.61
C LYS A 297 -8.63 -19.01 2.65
N LEU A 298 -9.34 -18.01 2.12
CA LEU A 298 -8.74 -16.98 1.28
C LEU A 298 -7.78 -16.11 2.08
N THR A 299 -8.17 -15.67 3.28
CA THR A 299 -7.31 -14.84 4.14
C THR A 299 -6.03 -15.57 4.52
N GLU A 300 -6.14 -16.81 4.99
CA GLU A 300 -5.01 -17.70 5.29
C GLU A 300 -4.08 -17.83 4.07
N SER A 301 -4.61 -18.21 2.91
CA SER A 301 -3.83 -18.40 1.68
C SER A 301 -3.12 -17.13 1.21
N PHE A 302 -3.76 -15.96 1.37
CA PHE A 302 -3.20 -14.68 0.98
C PHE A 302 -2.08 -14.24 1.92
N ILE A 303 -2.22 -14.46 3.23
CA ILE A 303 -1.16 -14.18 4.21
C ILE A 303 0.06 -15.07 3.95
N GLU A 304 -0.13 -16.37 3.75
CA GLU A 304 0.96 -17.31 3.43
C GLU A 304 1.73 -16.87 2.18
N ARG A 305 1.02 -16.43 1.14
CA ARG A 305 1.62 -15.97 -0.11
C ARG A 305 2.32 -14.63 0.01
N PHE A 306 1.75 -13.71 0.78
CA PHE A 306 2.36 -12.40 1.04
C PHE A 306 3.68 -12.54 1.81
N THR A 307 3.74 -13.51 2.72
CA THR A 307 4.90 -13.79 3.58
C THR A 307 5.89 -14.79 2.98
N ALA A 308 5.57 -15.39 1.82
CA ALA A 308 6.46 -16.34 1.15
C ALA A 308 7.78 -15.69 0.74
N LYS A 309 8.88 -16.46 0.86
CA LYS A 309 10.24 -16.09 0.43
C LYS A 309 10.58 -16.64 -0.96
N THR A 310 9.56 -16.84 -1.78
CA THR A 310 9.64 -17.37 -3.15
C THR A 310 8.74 -16.56 -4.06
N PRO A 311 9.00 -16.51 -5.38
CA PRO A 311 8.14 -15.79 -6.30
C PRO A 311 6.67 -16.20 -6.20
N LEU A 312 5.77 -15.22 -6.23
CA LEU A 312 4.33 -15.46 -6.20
C LEU A 312 3.88 -16.11 -7.52
N GLU A 313 3.18 -17.24 -7.39
CA GLU A 313 2.48 -17.89 -8.49
C GLU A 313 1.18 -17.13 -8.81
N ASN A 314 0.86 -16.96 -10.09
CA ASN A 314 -0.41 -16.38 -10.55
C ASN A 314 -0.77 -16.95 -11.94
N PRO A 315 -1.97 -17.51 -12.16
CA PRO A 315 -3.02 -17.75 -11.18
C PRO A 315 -2.64 -18.85 -10.17
N PHE A 316 -3.34 -18.90 -9.05
CA PHE A 316 -3.20 -19.99 -8.07
C PHE A 316 -4.57 -20.48 -7.60
N LYS A 317 -4.59 -21.64 -6.93
CA LYS A 317 -5.81 -22.25 -6.41
C LYS A 317 -5.81 -22.23 -4.89
N VAL A 318 -6.97 -21.92 -4.32
CA VAL A 318 -7.24 -22.01 -2.88
C VAL A 318 -8.28 -23.10 -2.68
N ARG A 319 -7.91 -24.15 -1.93
CA ARG A 319 -8.84 -25.21 -1.56
C ARG A 319 -9.76 -24.71 -0.46
N LEU A 320 -11.07 -24.83 -0.64
CA LEU A 320 -12.05 -24.45 0.38
C LEU A 320 -12.45 -25.66 1.23
N ASP A 321 -12.64 -26.82 0.58
CA ASP A 321 -12.92 -28.10 1.21
C ASP A 321 -12.42 -29.26 0.31
N ASP A 322 -12.74 -30.51 0.67
CA ASP A 322 -12.30 -31.70 -0.09
C ASP A 322 -12.90 -31.81 -1.50
N SER A 323 -13.99 -31.10 -1.77
CA SER A 323 -14.74 -31.12 -3.02
C SER A 323 -14.71 -29.81 -3.80
N SER A 324 -14.28 -28.70 -3.18
CA SER A 324 -14.35 -27.37 -3.77
C SER A 324 -13.05 -26.55 -3.66
N GLN A 325 -12.77 -25.79 -4.71
CA GLN A 325 -11.62 -24.89 -4.80
C GLN A 325 -11.99 -23.62 -5.57
N VAL A 326 -11.29 -22.53 -5.29
CA VAL A 326 -11.38 -21.27 -6.02
C VAL A 326 -10.06 -21.02 -6.73
N THR A 327 -10.12 -20.76 -8.03
CA THR A 327 -8.97 -20.21 -8.76
C THR A 327 -8.93 -18.71 -8.53
N VAL A 328 -7.87 -18.26 -7.88
CA VAL A 328 -7.59 -16.84 -7.70
C VAL A 328 -6.67 -16.40 -8.84
N THR A 329 -7.15 -15.42 -9.57
CA THR A 329 -6.44 -14.86 -10.71
C THR A 329 -6.33 -13.37 -10.50
N PHE A 330 -5.11 -12.86 -10.39
CA PHE A 330 -4.84 -11.43 -10.38
C PHE A 330 -4.65 -10.93 -11.82
N ASN A 331 -5.47 -11.40 -12.76
CA ASN A 331 -5.58 -10.84 -14.11
C ASN A 331 -6.79 -9.93 -14.10
N ASN A 332 -6.62 -8.71 -14.57
CA ASN A 332 -7.63 -7.69 -14.39
C ASN A 332 -8.39 -7.41 -15.70
N PRO A 333 -9.74 -7.37 -15.69
CA PRO A 333 -10.53 -6.75 -16.77
C PRO A 333 -10.23 -5.25 -16.99
N TRP A 334 -9.51 -4.56 -16.09
CA TRP A 334 -9.18 -3.13 -16.16
C TRP A 334 -7.82 -2.79 -16.83
N GLY A 335 -7.20 -3.70 -17.58
CA GLY A 335 -5.95 -3.40 -18.31
C GLY A 335 -4.68 -3.23 -17.46
N ARG A 336 -4.76 -3.43 -16.14
CA ARG A 336 -3.62 -3.45 -15.19
C ARG A 336 -2.63 -4.56 -15.56
N LYS A 337 -1.40 -4.18 -15.95
CA LYS A 337 -0.37 -5.12 -16.42
C LYS A 337 0.48 -5.66 -15.25
N GLY A 338 0.80 -6.96 -15.31
CA GLY A 338 1.80 -7.63 -14.47
C GLY A 338 1.23 -8.40 -13.26
N LYS A 339 1.94 -9.46 -12.85
CA LYS A 339 1.59 -10.26 -11.67
C LYS A 339 1.78 -9.45 -10.38
N PRO A 340 0.94 -9.64 -9.34
CA PRO A 340 1.26 -9.11 -8.03
C PRO A 340 2.59 -9.67 -7.53
N LEU A 341 3.22 -8.93 -6.61
CA LEU A 341 4.42 -9.35 -5.90
C LEU A 341 4.05 -9.65 -4.46
N ASN A 342 4.71 -10.62 -3.84
CA ASN A 342 4.76 -10.70 -2.38
C ASN A 342 5.83 -9.76 -1.81
N PHE A 343 5.96 -9.72 -0.48
CA PHE A 343 6.91 -8.80 0.17
C PHE A 343 8.36 -9.10 -0.20
N TRP A 344 8.75 -10.36 -0.26
CA TRP A 344 10.11 -10.76 -0.62
C TRP A 344 10.44 -10.35 -2.07
N GLU A 345 9.53 -10.57 -3.02
CA GLU A 345 9.70 -10.12 -4.41
C GLU A 345 9.75 -8.59 -4.52
N ALA A 346 8.86 -7.88 -3.82
CA ALA A 346 8.80 -6.42 -3.86
C ALA A 346 10.07 -5.76 -3.33
N THR A 347 10.75 -6.41 -2.40
CA THR A 347 12.03 -5.98 -1.81
C THR A 347 13.25 -6.55 -2.54
N ARG A 348 13.05 -7.25 -3.68
CA ARG A 348 14.11 -7.92 -4.45
C ARG A 348 14.93 -8.90 -3.60
N GLY A 349 14.27 -9.49 -2.61
CA GLY A 349 14.83 -10.45 -1.65
C GLY A 349 15.62 -9.85 -0.49
N MET A 350 15.63 -8.52 -0.33
CA MET A 350 16.39 -7.83 0.72
C MET A 350 15.73 -7.90 2.09
N ALA A 351 14.41 -8.13 2.16
CA ALA A 351 13.68 -8.17 3.42
C ALA A 351 12.58 -9.25 3.42
N THR A 352 12.15 -9.63 4.62
CA THR A 352 11.14 -10.65 4.85
C THR A 352 10.14 -10.23 5.93
N VAL A 353 8.95 -10.81 5.86
CA VAL A 353 7.90 -10.65 6.86
C VAL A 353 7.48 -12.01 7.38
N GLU A 354 7.14 -12.08 8.66
CA GLU A 354 6.50 -13.24 9.28
C GLU A 354 5.14 -12.86 9.85
N ALA A 355 4.15 -13.72 9.67
CA ALA A 355 2.80 -13.55 10.19
C ALA A 355 2.36 -14.65 11.16
N GLY A 356 3.18 -15.68 11.36
CA GLY A 356 2.83 -16.89 12.08
C GLY A 356 3.05 -16.83 13.60
N ASP A 357 2.54 -17.86 14.25
CA ASP A 357 2.66 -18.16 15.68
C ASP A 357 1.94 -17.18 16.63
N LEU A 358 0.82 -16.60 16.20
CA LEU A 358 -0.01 -15.76 17.08
C LEU A 358 -0.40 -16.48 18.38
N GLN A 359 -0.55 -17.80 18.34
CA GLN A 359 -0.84 -18.62 19.50
C GLN A 359 0.26 -18.55 20.58
N SER A 360 1.55 -18.59 20.22
CA SER A 360 2.63 -18.45 21.22
C SER A 360 2.75 -17.03 21.80
N TYR A 361 2.26 -16.04 21.06
CA TYR A 361 2.21 -14.64 21.47
C TYR A 361 0.98 -14.28 22.29
N ARG A 362 0.04 -15.21 22.52
CA ARG A 362 -1.09 -14.99 23.40
C ARG A 362 -0.63 -14.77 24.85
N ARG A 363 -1.32 -13.89 25.57
CA ARG A 363 -1.11 -13.61 27.00
C ARG A 363 -1.82 -14.60 27.91
#